data_AF-A0A941N0K5-F1
#
_entry.id   AF-A0A941N0K5-F1
#
_cell.length_a   1.000
_cell.length_b   1.000
_cell.length_c   1.000
_cell.angle_alpha   90.00
_cell.angle_beta   90.00
_cell.angle_gamma   90.00
#
_symmetry.space_group_name_H-M   'P 1'
#
loop_
_entity.id
_entity.type
_entity.pdbx_description
1 polymer ?
#
loop_
_entity_poly.entity_id
_entity_poly.type
_entity_poly.pdbx_seq_one_letter_code
_entity_poly.pdbx_strand_id
1 'polypeptide(L)'
;MIPYQRSSNLAIATLLVALACCTGCSRDSRPAADRFVPEADAARAALDAVLSEWRAGHPAQPIDRKPHSVCVVDKQRKPRQTLEDYEILGETSGEAGRTFVVQVKLQNPAAEEKLRYIVIGINPLWVFRQEDYETLAQWTCGRIAEDPSAENPPNSSTEIRGDSESATSQPDPEPKPEAVDLPSSEQTEDLPQTAGGGHD
;
A
#
# COMPACT_ATOMS: atom_id res chain seq x y z
N MET A 1 -25.47 -62.88 -42.03
CA MET A 1 -24.21 -62.27 -42.49
C MET A 1 -24.43 -60.76 -42.62
N ILE A 2 -23.72 -59.96 -41.82
CA ILE A 2 -23.64 -58.48 -41.86
C ILE A 2 -22.33 -58.13 -42.58
N PRO A 3 -22.29 -57.09 -43.44
CA PRO A 3 -21.58 -55.84 -43.07
C PRO A 3 -22.35 -54.57 -43.54
N TYR A 4 -22.70 -53.63 -42.67
CA TYR A 4 -21.88 -52.56 -42.07
C TYR A 4 -21.29 -51.57 -43.11
N GLN A 5 -22.05 -50.53 -43.46
CA GLN A 5 -21.57 -49.42 -44.29
C GLN A 5 -21.23 -48.22 -43.39
N ARG A 6 -19.91 -47.96 -43.28
CA ARG A 6 -19.28 -46.87 -42.54
C ARG A 6 -19.22 -45.60 -43.38
N SER A 7 -19.09 -44.48 -42.67
CA SER A 7 -18.48 -43.19 -43.05
C SER A 7 -19.38 -42.10 -43.65
N SER A 8 -20.07 -41.37 -42.75
CA SER A 8 -20.55 -40.00 -42.99
C SER A 8 -20.15 -39.04 -41.86
N ASN A 9 -19.00 -39.26 -41.21
CA ASN A 9 -18.55 -38.45 -40.06
C ASN A 9 -17.41 -37.48 -40.37
N LEU A 10 -16.94 -37.41 -41.62
CA LEU A 10 -15.75 -36.63 -41.97
C LEU A 10 -16.04 -35.18 -42.41
N ALA A 11 -17.31 -34.84 -42.70
CA ALA A 11 -17.68 -33.50 -43.15
C ALA A 11 -18.04 -32.52 -42.02
N ILE A 12 -18.39 -33.02 -40.82
CA ILE A 12 -18.85 -32.17 -39.71
C ILE A 12 -17.67 -31.69 -38.84
N ALA A 13 -16.55 -32.41 -38.85
CA ALA A 13 -15.39 -32.09 -38.02
C ALA A 13 -14.66 -30.80 -38.44
N THR A 14 -14.77 -30.39 -39.71
CA THR A 14 -14.04 -29.24 -40.25
C THR A 14 -14.73 -27.90 -40.01
N LEU A 15 -16.04 -27.89 -39.75
CA LEU A 15 -16.79 -26.64 -39.51
C LEU A 15 -16.65 -26.12 -38.07
N LEU A 16 -16.35 -26.99 -37.11
CA LEU A 16 -16.21 -26.62 -35.69
C LEU A 16 -14.82 -26.03 -35.35
N VAL A 17 -13.79 -26.28 -36.15
CA VAL A 17 -12.42 -25.78 -35.89
C VAL A 17 -12.24 -24.33 -36.34
N ALA A 18 -12.97 -23.88 -37.36
CA ALA A 18 -12.85 -22.50 -37.87
C ALA A 18 -13.54 -21.44 -36.98
N LEU A 19 -14.49 -21.86 -36.13
CA LEU A 19 -15.23 -20.94 -35.23
C LEU A 19 -14.51 -20.70 -33.88
N ALA A 20 -13.41 -21.42 -33.62
CA ALA A 20 -12.67 -21.34 -32.35
C ALA A 20 -11.56 -20.26 -32.33
N CYS A 21 -11.30 -19.56 -33.46
CA CYS A 21 -10.21 -18.58 -33.54
C CYS A 21 -10.62 -17.11 -33.28
N CYS A 22 -11.87 -16.83 -32.92
CA CYS A 22 -12.35 -15.45 -32.69
C CYS A 22 -12.68 -15.11 -31.22
N THR A 23 -12.38 -16.00 -30.27
CA THR A 23 -12.49 -15.73 -28.83
C THR A 23 -11.09 -15.86 -28.20
N GLY A 24 -10.44 -14.87 -27.62
CA GLY A 24 -10.73 -13.47 -27.46
C GLY A 24 -9.46 -12.86 -26.86
N CYS A 25 -8.82 -11.94 -27.57
CA CYS A 25 -7.97 -10.95 -26.91
C CYS A 25 -8.88 -9.78 -26.58
N SER A 26 -9.61 -9.89 -25.47
CA SER A 26 -10.25 -8.72 -24.87
C SER A 26 -9.13 -7.78 -24.44
N ARG A 27 -8.74 -6.89 -25.36
CA ARG A 27 -7.81 -5.81 -25.09
C ARG A 27 -8.58 -4.86 -24.18
N ASP A 28 -8.36 -5.02 -22.88
CA ASP A 28 -9.02 -4.27 -21.81
C ASP A 28 -8.84 -2.77 -22.14
N SER A 29 -9.92 -2.18 -22.66
CA SER A 29 -9.95 -0.82 -23.23
C SER A 29 -10.17 0.25 -22.16
N ARG A 30 -10.13 -0.16 -20.88
CA ARG A 30 -10.19 0.74 -19.74
C ARG A 30 -8.94 1.64 -19.75
N PRO A 31 -9.09 2.93 -19.38
CA PRO A 31 -7.96 3.80 -19.09
C PRO A 31 -6.95 3.10 -18.18
N ALA A 32 -5.65 3.36 -18.36
CA ALA A 32 -4.59 2.68 -17.60
C ALA A 32 -4.77 2.79 -16.07
N ALA A 33 -5.39 3.88 -15.60
CA ALA A 33 -5.74 4.09 -14.19
C ALA A 33 -6.82 3.11 -13.69
N ASP A 34 -7.87 2.88 -14.49
CA ASP A 34 -9.00 2.01 -14.14
C ASP A 34 -8.65 0.52 -14.11
N ARG A 35 -7.52 0.15 -14.73
CA ARG A 35 -7.03 -1.24 -14.74
C ARG A 35 -6.59 -1.73 -13.35
N PHE A 36 -6.24 -0.82 -12.45
CA PHE A 36 -5.76 -1.18 -11.10
C PHE A 36 -6.77 -0.87 -10.00
N VAL A 37 -8.02 -0.61 -10.37
CA VAL A 37 -9.12 -0.43 -9.43
C VAL A 37 -9.73 -1.81 -9.11
N PRO A 38 -9.67 -2.28 -7.85
CA PRO A 38 -10.24 -3.56 -7.47
C PRO A 38 -11.77 -3.60 -7.63
N GLU A 39 -12.36 -4.79 -7.59
CA GLU A 39 -13.82 -4.94 -7.45
C GLU A 39 -14.29 -4.40 -6.10
N ALA A 40 -15.51 -3.83 -6.05
CA ALA A 40 -16.03 -3.14 -4.86
C ALA A 40 -16.06 -4.04 -3.62
N ASP A 41 -16.56 -5.27 -3.78
CA ASP A 41 -16.65 -6.25 -2.70
C ASP A 41 -15.26 -6.70 -2.21
N ALA A 42 -14.31 -6.88 -3.13
CA ALA A 42 -12.94 -7.24 -2.79
C ALA A 42 -12.24 -6.12 -2.01
N ALA A 43 -12.46 -4.87 -2.41
CA ALA A 43 -11.90 -3.70 -1.74
C ALA A 43 -12.48 -3.52 -0.33
N ARG A 44 -13.80 -3.66 -0.18
CA ARG A 44 -14.47 -3.58 1.12
C ARG A 44 -14.01 -4.71 2.05
N ALA A 45 -13.91 -5.94 1.54
CA ALA A 45 -13.45 -7.08 2.31
C ALA A 45 -11.98 -6.94 2.75
N ALA A 46 -11.12 -6.37 1.89
CA ALA A 46 -9.73 -6.08 2.26
C ALA A 46 -9.66 -5.03 3.37
N LEU A 47 -10.43 -3.94 3.26
CA LEU A 47 -10.48 -2.91 4.31
C LEU A 47 -11.00 -3.47 5.64
N ASP A 48 -12.08 -4.25 5.60
CA ASP A 48 -12.63 -4.90 6.78
C ASP A 48 -11.60 -5.84 7.44
N ALA A 49 -10.86 -6.61 6.64
CA ALA A 49 -9.76 -7.44 7.15
C ALA A 49 -8.74 -6.59 7.92
N VAL A 50 -8.28 -5.49 7.33
CA VAL A 50 -7.29 -4.59 7.94
C VAL A 50 -7.77 -3.98 9.25
N LEU A 51 -9.03 -3.53 9.29
CA LEU A 51 -9.62 -2.95 10.50
C LEU A 51 -9.86 -4.02 11.58
N SER A 52 -10.24 -5.24 11.19
CA SER A 52 -10.41 -6.37 12.11
C SER A 52 -9.08 -6.77 12.77
N GLU A 53 -7.97 -6.83 12.02
CA GLU A 53 -6.64 -7.12 12.57
C GLU A 53 -6.16 -6.00 13.50
N TRP A 54 -6.43 -4.73 13.15
CA TRP A 54 -6.11 -3.61 14.04
C TRP A 54 -6.90 -3.66 15.34
N ARG A 55 -8.20 -3.98 15.27
CA ARG A 55 -9.05 -4.19 16.45
C ARG A 55 -8.54 -5.34 17.33
N ALA A 56 -8.00 -6.40 16.72
CA ALA A 56 -7.36 -7.50 17.42
C ALA A 56 -6.00 -7.11 18.06
N GLY A 57 -5.51 -5.90 17.83
CA GLY A 57 -4.25 -5.40 18.37
C GLY A 57 -3.02 -5.76 17.54
N HIS A 58 -3.20 -6.31 16.33
CA HIS A 58 -2.09 -6.65 15.46
C HIS A 58 -1.52 -5.38 14.79
N PRO A 59 -0.18 -5.31 14.61
CA PRO A 59 0.45 -4.21 13.89
C PRO A 59 0.04 -4.20 12.41
N ALA A 60 0.25 -3.06 11.73
CA ALA A 60 0.04 -2.96 10.29
C ALA A 60 1.05 -3.83 9.54
N GLN A 61 0.65 -5.07 9.22
CA GLN A 61 1.45 -6.05 8.50
C GLN A 61 0.66 -6.59 7.29
N PRO A 62 1.34 -7.15 6.28
CA PRO A 62 0.67 -7.84 5.20
C PRO A 62 -0.20 -8.99 5.72
N ILE A 63 -1.43 -9.07 5.21
CA ILE A 63 -2.40 -10.11 5.55
C ILE A 63 -2.54 -11.03 4.34
N ASP A 64 -2.09 -12.27 4.48
CA ASP A 64 -2.27 -13.28 3.45
C ASP A 64 -3.66 -13.92 3.55
N ARG A 65 -4.65 -13.32 2.88
CA ARG A 65 -5.97 -13.93 2.66
C ARG A 65 -6.08 -14.42 1.22
N LYS A 66 -6.67 -15.60 1.00
CA LYS A 66 -6.99 -16.03 -0.37
C LYS A 66 -8.33 -15.39 -0.78
N PRO A 67 -8.48 -14.91 -2.03
CA PRO A 67 -7.54 -15.02 -3.15
C PRO A 67 -6.50 -13.87 -3.27
N HIS A 68 -6.57 -12.83 -2.44
CA HIS A 68 -5.72 -11.64 -2.55
C HIS A 68 -4.94 -11.36 -1.26
N SER A 69 -3.61 -11.27 -1.34
CA SER A 69 -2.84 -10.71 -0.23
C SER A 69 -3.16 -9.23 -0.06
N VAL A 70 -3.21 -8.76 1.19
CA VAL A 70 -3.56 -7.38 1.53
C VAL A 70 -2.36 -6.72 2.20
N CYS A 71 -1.87 -5.64 1.63
CA CYS A 71 -0.80 -4.81 2.19
C CYS A 71 -1.39 -3.56 2.84
N VAL A 72 -0.98 -3.27 4.06
CA VAL A 72 -1.49 -2.13 4.84
C VAL A 72 -0.44 -1.04 4.92
N VAL A 73 -0.83 0.19 4.60
CA VAL A 73 -0.02 1.39 4.79
C VAL A 73 -0.81 2.38 5.64
N ASP A 74 -0.50 2.37 6.93
CA ASP A 74 -1.12 3.24 7.94
C ASP A 74 -0.05 3.70 8.93
N LYS A 75 0.68 4.75 8.55
CA LYS A 75 1.78 5.32 9.34
C LYS A 75 1.29 6.24 10.45
N GLN A 76 0.01 6.60 10.43
CA GLN A 76 -0.61 7.50 11.40
C GLN A 76 -0.99 6.80 12.72
N ARG A 77 -0.91 5.46 12.79
CA ARG A 77 -1.17 4.70 14.03
C ARG A 77 -0.14 5.05 15.09
N LYS A 78 -0.60 5.55 16.24
CA LYS A 78 0.28 5.86 17.36
C LYS A 78 0.69 4.56 18.09
N PRO A 79 1.90 4.49 18.66
CA PRO A 79 2.28 3.38 19.52
C PRO A 79 1.30 3.21 20.68
N ARG A 80 0.86 1.97 20.96
CA ARG A 80 -0.12 1.61 22.00
C ARG A 80 -1.56 2.12 21.77
N GLN A 81 -1.83 2.77 20.65
CA GLN A 81 -3.19 3.12 20.26
C GLN A 81 -3.91 1.89 19.71
N THR A 82 -5.07 1.58 20.29
CA THR A 82 -5.88 0.41 19.92
C THR A 82 -7.19 0.87 19.31
N LEU A 83 -7.71 0.06 18.40
CA LEU A 83 -9.03 0.26 17.80
C LEU A 83 -10.05 -0.51 18.65
N GLU A 84 -10.98 0.20 19.29
CA GLU A 84 -12.06 -0.41 20.07
C GLU A 84 -13.17 -0.92 19.15
N ASP A 85 -13.59 -0.09 18.20
CA ASP A 85 -14.66 -0.38 17.27
C ASP A 85 -14.53 0.43 15.98
N TYR A 86 -15.18 -0.02 14.91
CA TYR A 86 -15.19 0.67 13.64
C TYR A 86 -16.49 0.44 12.87
N GLU A 87 -16.83 1.41 12.03
CA GLU A 87 -17.97 1.33 11.11
C GLU A 87 -17.58 1.85 9.73
N ILE A 88 -17.77 1.03 8.69
CA ILE A 88 -17.57 1.43 7.29
C ILE A 88 -18.84 2.10 6.79
N LEU A 89 -18.85 3.43 6.80
CA LEU A 89 -20.01 4.27 6.45
C LEU A 89 -20.38 4.14 4.96
N GLY A 90 -19.40 3.93 4.08
CA GLY A 90 -19.66 3.75 2.65
C GLY A 90 -18.46 4.07 1.77
N GLU A 91 -18.65 3.85 0.47
CA GLU A 91 -17.70 4.26 -0.58
C GLU A 91 -17.96 5.73 -0.95
N THR A 92 -16.89 6.47 -1.22
CA THR A 92 -16.90 7.85 -1.69
C THR A 92 -16.01 7.97 -2.92
N SER A 93 -16.20 9.02 -3.71
CA SER A 93 -15.30 9.35 -4.82
C SER A 93 -13.89 9.69 -4.29
N GLY A 94 -12.88 9.19 -4.97
CA GLY A 94 -11.47 9.52 -4.76
C GLY A 94 -10.69 9.42 -6.07
N GLU A 95 -9.49 9.99 -6.10
CA GLU A 95 -8.73 10.19 -7.35
C GLU A 95 -7.93 8.96 -7.80
N ALA A 96 -7.59 8.07 -6.87
CA ALA A 96 -6.59 7.01 -7.10
C ALA A 96 -7.15 5.58 -7.11
N GLY A 97 -8.32 5.38 -6.51
CA GLY A 97 -8.89 4.06 -6.29
C GLY A 97 -10.19 4.12 -5.51
N ARG A 98 -10.65 2.96 -5.02
CA ARG A 98 -11.87 2.90 -4.21
C ARG A 98 -11.62 3.51 -2.86
N THR A 99 -12.37 4.54 -2.54
CA THR A 99 -12.20 5.28 -1.30
C THR A 99 -13.37 5.00 -0.37
N PHE A 100 -13.08 4.61 0.87
CA PHE A 100 -14.08 4.32 1.88
C PHE A 100 -13.96 5.29 3.03
N VAL A 101 -15.10 5.68 3.58
CA VAL A 101 -15.18 6.48 4.79
C VAL A 101 -15.49 5.57 5.96
N VAL A 102 -14.65 5.64 6.99
CA VAL A 102 -14.71 4.76 8.16
C VAL A 102 -14.76 5.63 9.41
N GLN A 103 -15.72 5.35 10.29
CA GLN A 103 -15.74 5.90 11.64
C GLN A 103 -15.00 4.92 12.55
N VAL A 104 -14.03 5.40 13.30
CA VAL A 104 -13.23 4.59 14.22
C VAL A 104 -13.35 5.12 15.65
N LYS A 105 -13.45 4.21 16.60
CA LYS A 105 -13.36 4.50 18.03
C LYS A 105 -12.02 4.00 18.52
N LEU A 106 -11.16 4.93 18.89
CA LEU A 106 -9.79 4.68 19.31
C LEU A 106 -9.71 4.73 20.83
N GLN A 107 -8.78 3.95 21.38
CA GLN A 107 -8.38 4.02 22.78
C GLN A 107 -6.90 4.38 22.89
N ASN A 108 -6.55 4.96 24.04
CA ASN A 108 -5.19 5.38 24.40
C ASN A 108 -4.57 6.41 23.43
N PRO A 109 -5.11 7.63 23.32
CA PRO A 109 -6.24 8.21 24.07
C PRO A 109 -7.61 7.88 23.44
N ALA A 110 -8.67 7.99 24.23
CA ALA A 110 -10.04 7.81 23.75
C ALA A 110 -10.39 8.93 22.74
N ALA A 111 -10.73 8.55 21.51
CA ALA A 111 -11.11 9.47 20.46
C ALA A 111 -12.04 8.79 19.46
N GLU A 112 -12.93 9.56 18.84
CA GLU A 112 -13.75 9.11 17.74
C GLU A 112 -13.40 9.93 16.50
N GLU A 113 -12.94 9.26 15.46
CA GLU A 113 -12.39 9.89 14.26
C GLU A 113 -13.08 9.34 13.01
N LYS A 114 -13.23 10.19 12.00
CA LYS A 114 -13.73 9.82 10.69
C LYS A 114 -12.57 9.81 9.70
N LEU A 115 -12.17 8.62 9.28
CA LEU A 115 -11.01 8.37 8.44
C LEU A 115 -11.43 8.03 7.02
N ARG A 116 -10.53 8.28 6.07
CA ARG A 116 -10.68 7.85 4.68
C ARG A 116 -9.58 6.87 4.32
N TYR A 117 -9.97 5.74 3.76
CA TYR A 117 -9.07 4.70 3.29
C TYR A 117 -9.21 4.54 1.78
N ILE A 118 -8.09 4.41 1.09
CA ILE A 118 -8.02 4.22 -0.35
C ILE A 118 -7.50 2.80 -0.60
N VAL A 119 -8.24 2.03 -1.40
CA VAL A 119 -7.90 0.66 -1.77
C VAL A 119 -7.56 0.62 -3.26
N ILE A 120 -6.34 0.15 -3.57
CA ILE A 120 -5.81 0.04 -4.94
C ILE A 120 -5.13 -1.31 -5.17
N GLY A 121 -5.01 -1.70 -6.43
CA GLY A 121 -4.32 -2.93 -6.84
C GLY A 121 -5.28 -4.10 -7.11
N ILE A 122 -4.70 -5.23 -7.50
CA ILE A 122 -5.44 -6.47 -7.79
C ILE A 122 -4.90 -7.60 -6.91
N ASN A 123 -3.59 -7.83 -6.93
CA ASN A 123 -2.93 -8.79 -6.05
C ASN A 123 -1.42 -8.43 -5.96
N PRO A 124 -0.93 -7.89 -4.83
CA PRO A 124 -1.67 -7.59 -3.61
C PRO A 124 -2.67 -6.45 -3.77
N LEU A 125 -3.68 -6.42 -2.89
CA LEU A 125 -4.51 -5.25 -2.61
C LEU A 125 -3.80 -4.37 -1.60
N TRP A 126 -3.69 -3.08 -1.88
CA TRP A 126 -3.09 -2.10 -0.97
C TRP A 126 -4.17 -1.26 -0.32
N VAL A 127 -4.13 -1.16 1.01
CA VAL A 127 -5.02 -0.31 1.80
C VAL A 127 -4.19 0.82 2.39
N PHE A 128 -4.42 2.03 1.88
CA PHE A 128 -3.77 3.25 2.36
C PHE A 128 -4.74 4.06 3.19
N ARG A 129 -4.26 4.66 4.28
CA ARG A 129 -4.94 5.81 4.86
C ARG A 129 -4.76 7.01 3.92
N GLN A 130 -5.79 7.86 3.77
CA GLN A 130 -5.75 8.96 2.80
C GLN A 130 -4.56 9.90 3.02
N GLU A 131 -4.25 10.25 4.26
CA GLU A 131 -3.14 11.16 4.56
C GLU A 131 -1.78 10.57 4.13
N ASP A 132 -1.62 9.25 4.26
CA ASP A 132 -0.41 8.55 3.82
C ASP A 132 -0.32 8.45 2.30
N TYR A 133 -1.45 8.28 1.62
CA TYR A 133 -1.50 8.29 0.15
C TYR A 133 -1.13 9.67 -0.42
N GLU A 134 -1.70 10.75 0.12
CA GLU A 134 -1.41 12.13 -0.28
C GLU A 134 0.08 12.47 -0.11
N THR A 135 0.66 12.04 1.03
CA THR A 135 2.08 12.20 1.29
C THR A 135 2.93 11.50 0.23
N LEU A 136 2.56 10.28 -0.20
CA LEU A 136 3.28 9.56 -1.26
C LEU A 136 3.07 10.18 -2.66
N ALA A 137 1.86 10.65 -2.95
CA ALA A 137 1.52 11.28 -4.22
C ALA A 137 2.32 12.57 -4.45
N GLN A 138 2.52 13.37 -3.40
CA GLN A 138 3.32 14.60 -3.46
C GLN A 138 4.79 14.35 -3.86
N TRP A 139 5.31 13.15 -3.62
CA TRP A 139 6.72 12.82 -3.91
C TRP A 139 6.91 12.27 -5.33
N THR A 140 5.83 11.81 -5.98
CA THR A 140 5.89 11.18 -7.31
C THR A 140 5.54 12.16 -8.44
N CYS A 141 4.70 13.16 -8.18
CA CYS A 141 4.56 14.32 -9.05
C CYS A 141 5.66 15.30 -8.67
N GLY A 142 6.78 15.25 -9.41
CA GLY A 142 7.92 16.11 -9.22
C GLY A 142 7.47 17.54 -8.90
N ARG A 143 7.97 18.05 -7.78
CA ARG A 143 7.93 19.47 -7.44
C ARG A 143 8.48 20.20 -8.66
N ILE A 144 7.63 20.63 -9.58
CA ILE A 144 7.94 21.77 -10.43
C ILE A 144 7.96 22.88 -9.39
N ALA A 145 9.14 23.10 -8.81
CA ALA A 145 9.41 24.35 -8.15
C ALA A 145 9.12 25.36 -9.25
N GLU A 146 7.99 26.05 -9.12
CA GLU A 146 7.73 27.25 -9.89
C GLU A 146 8.92 28.13 -9.58
N ASP A 147 9.88 28.20 -10.50
CA ASP A 147 11.01 29.10 -10.41
C ASP A 147 10.41 30.51 -10.53
N PRO A 148 10.37 31.32 -9.46
CA PRO A 148 9.87 32.69 -9.56
C PRO A 148 10.77 33.58 -10.43
N SER A 149 11.85 33.06 -11.05
CA SER A 149 12.76 33.81 -11.92
C SER A 149 12.34 33.88 -13.39
N ALA A 150 11.23 33.26 -13.82
CA ALA A 150 10.84 33.22 -15.22
C ALA A 150 10.05 34.44 -15.74
N GLU A 151 10.10 35.59 -15.06
CA GLU A 151 9.56 36.86 -15.58
C GLU A 151 10.69 37.86 -15.83
N ASN A 152 11.31 37.77 -17.03
CA ASN A 152 11.66 38.88 -17.94
C ASN A 152 12.69 38.46 -19.01
N PRO A 153 12.34 38.44 -20.31
CA PRO A 153 13.31 38.63 -21.39
C PRO A 153 13.15 40.04 -22.02
N PRO A 154 14.05 40.50 -22.91
CA PRO A 154 15.50 40.31 -23.01
C PRO A 154 16.24 41.67 -23.14
N ASN A 155 17.48 41.79 -22.66
CA ASN A 155 18.37 42.90 -23.07
C ASN A 155 19.84 42.47 -23.05
N SER A 156 20.37 42.22 -24.25
CA SER A 156 21.66 42.70 -24.74
C SER A 156 22.71 43.11 -23.70
N SER A 157 23.79 42.32 -23.59
CA SER A 157 25.11 42.71 -24.12
C SER A 157 26.19 41.77 -23.59
N THR A 158 26.95 41.26 -24.53
CA THR A 158 28.22 40.58 -24.39
C THR A 158 29.24 41.47 -23.65
N GLU A 159 30.25 40.81 -23.08
CA GLU A 159 31.44 41.34 -22.41
C GLU A 159 31.29 41.53 -20.91
N ILE A 160 32.03 40.73 -20.12
CA ILE A 160 33.30 41.14 -19.53
C ILE A 160 34.03 39.90 -19.00
N ARG A 161 35.28 39.81 -19.43
CA ARG A 161 36.37 38.95 -18.95
C ARG A 161 36.69 39.31 -17.49
N GLY A 162 36.70 38.32 -16.60
CA GLY A 162 37.00 38.50 -15.18
C GLY A 162 37.66 37.27 -14.59
N ASP A 163 38.94 37.41 -14.31
CA ASP A 163 39.87 36.50 -13.66
C ASP A 163 39.41 35.93 -12.30
N SER A 164 40.08 34.81 -11.99
CA SER A 164 40.59 34.42 -10.67
C SER A 164 39.64 34.05 -9.53
N GLU A 165 39.84 32.79 -9.13
CA GLU A 165 40.04 32.33 -7.75
C GLU A 165 39.01 32.73 -6.70
N SER A 166 38.25 31.74 -6.23
CA SER A 166 38.11 31.51 -4.79
C SER A 166 37.56 30.13 -4.46
N ALA A 167 38.39 29.41 -3.71
CA ALA A 167 38.03 28.54 -2.59
C ALA A 167 36.96 27.47 -2.82
N THR A 168 37.45 26.26 -3.13
CA THR A 168 36.86 25.01 -2.64
C THR A 168 36.79 25.05 -1.11
N SER A 169 35.63 25.43 -0.57
CA SER A 169 35.28 25.11 0.82
C SER A 169 34.86 23.65 0.88
N GLN A 170 35.82 22.81 1.28
CA GLN A 170 35.57 21.45 1.71
C GLN A 170 34.79 21.52 3.04
N PRO A 171 33.59 20.91 3.15
CA PRO A 171 32.92 20.77 4.44
C PRO A 171 33.68 19.80 5.34
N ASP A 172 33.75 20.16 6.62
CA ASP A 172 34.36 19.45 7.74
C ASP A 172 34.04 17.94 7.76
N PRO A 173 35.02 17.06 8.06
CA PRO A 173 34.73 15.69 8.40
C PRO A 173 34.04 15.60 9.76
N GLU A 174 32.85 15.01 9.73
CA GLU A 174 31.95 14.68 10.83
C GLU A 174 32.67 14.01 12.03
N PRO A 175 32.33 14.40 13.29
CA PRO A 175 32.93 13.82 14.48
C PRO A 175 32.52 12.35 14.68
N LYS A 176 33.55 11.53 14.90
CA LYS A 176 33.52 10.10 15.24
C LYS A 176 32.56 9.84 16.43
N PRO A 177 31.63 8.87 16.34
CA PRO A 177 30.79 8.51 17.49
C PRO A 177 31.65 7.88 18.58
N GLU A 178 31.68 8.55 19.74
CA GLU A 178 32.17 7.98 21.00
C GLU A 178 31.36 6.73 21.34
N ALA A 179 32.08 5.64 21.57
CA ALA A 179 31.53 4.39 22.06
C ALA A 179 30.93 4.64 23.45
N VAL A 180 29.61 4.52 23.55
CA VAL A 180 28.92 4.51 24.84
C VAL A 180 29.18 3.15 25.48
N ASP A 181 29.93 3.17 26.58
CA ASP A 181 30.14 2.08 27.52
C ASP A 181 28.79 1.47 27.94
N LEU A 182 28.58 0.20 27.60
CA LEU A 182 27.52 -0.63 28.15
C LEU A 182 28.00 -1.21 29.49
N PRO A 183 27.42 -0.84 30.64
CA PRO A 183 27.68 -1.58 31.86
C PRO A 183 27.07 -2.99 31.75
N SER A 184 27.98 -3.97 31.70
CA SER A 184 27.71 -5.34 32.13
C SER A 184 27.47 -5.36 33.63
N SER A 185 26.36 -5.95 34.05
CA SER A 185 26.01 -6.45 35.40
C SER A 185 24.48 -6.53 35.45
N GLU A 186 23.80 -7.51 36.02
CA GLU A 186 24.20 -8.63 36.85
C GLU A 186 23.02 -9.60 36.93
N GLN A 187 23.36 -10.84 37.25
CA GLN A 187 22.46 -11.92 37.63
C GLN A 187 21.40 -11.48 38.65
N THR A 188 20.16 -11.98 38.50
CA THR A 188 19.37 -12.40 39.65
C THR A 188 18.55 -13.61 39.23
N GLU A 189 19.10 -14.77 39.54
CA GLU A 189 18.35 -15.98 39.80
C GLU A 189 17.42 -15.71 40.99
N ASP A 190 16.13 -15.99 40.88
CA ASP A 190 15.35 -16.47 42.02
C ASP A 190 14.11 -17.24 41.52
N LEU A 191 14.21 -18.56 41.61
CA LEU A 191 13.06 -19.47 41.69
C LEU A 191 12.43 -19.30 43.08
N PRO A 192 11.10 -19.43 43.17
CA PRO A 192 10.66 -20.53 44.01
C PRO A 192 9.61 -21.44 43.36
N GLN A 193 9.88 -22.73 43.48
CA GLN A 193 8.91 -23.81 43.45
C GLN A 193 7.87 -23.59 44.55
N THR A 194 6.58 -23.71 44.23
CA THR A 194 5.57 -24.13 45.20
C THR A 194 4.80 -25.30 44.62
N ALA A 195 5.23 -26.49 45.03
CA ALA A 195 4.44 -27.71 45.02
C ALA A 195 3.64 -27.80 46.34
N GLY A 196 2.44 -28.39 46.28
CA GLY A 196 1.64 -28.79 47.44
C GLY A 196 0.40 -27.91 47.63
N GLY A 197 -0.81 -28.42 47.85
CA GLY A 197 -1.25 -29.78 48.12
C GLY A 197 -2.79 -29.81 48.14
N GLY A 198 -3.36 -31.00 48.04
CA GLY A 198 -4.81 -31.22 48.01
C GLY A 198 -5.51 -30.95 49.35
N HIS A 199 -6.83 -30.81 49.23
CA HIS A 199 -7.96 -30.95 50.18
C HIS A 199 -9.19 -30.62 49.28
N ASP A 200 -10.31 -31.32 49.19
CA ASP A 200 -10.97 -32.44 49.89
C ASP A 200 -11.76 -33.25 48.84
#